data_AF-A0A9W6X088-F1
#
_entry.id   AF-A0A9W6X088-F1
#
_cell.length_a   1.000
_cell.length_b   1.000
_cell.length_c   1.000
_cell.angle_alpha   90.00
_cell.angle_beta   90.00
_cell.angle_gamma   90.00
#
_symmetry.space_group_name_H-M   'P 1'
#
loop_
_entity.id
_entity.type
_entity.pdbx_description
1 polymer ?
#
loop_
_entity_poly.entity_id
_entity_poly.type
_entity_poly.pdbx_seq_one_letter_code
_entity_poly.pdbx_strand_id
1 'polypeptide(L)'
;MKSVDQKKQHLQDLLVQQVAMKNLLKRNAERKRKESENPASANIVRDEGRVFLPFIAVNTSKDTVIQCEMSEDRQDIFFNFSAPFEIHDDADILQRLNLHKAPYTELKQMVPDRLLSYLPAECEMKSED
;
A
#
# COMPACT_ATOMS: atom_id res chain seq x y z
N MET A 1 -10.15 -16.87 -23.29
CA MET A 1 -11.21 -16.51 -22.33
C MET A 1 -10.61 -16.65 -20.94
N LYS A 2 -10.43 -15.58 -20.15
CA LYS A 2 -9.98 -15.73 -18.75
C LYS A 2 -11.00 -16.60 -18.00
N SER A 3 -10.54 -17.62 -17.28
CA SER A 3 -11.42 -18.53 -16.53
C SER A 3 -12.27 -17.74 -15.52
N VAL A 4 -13.45 -18.24 -15.18
CA VAL A 4 -14.31 -17.66 -14.12
C VAL A 4 -13.53 -17.52 -12.82
N ASP A 5 -12.67 -18.48 -12.50
CA ASP A 5 -11.82 -18.45 -11.31
C ASP A 5 -10.82 -17.30 -11.32
N GLN A 6 -10.20 -17.01 -12.48
CA GLN A 6 -9.28 -15.88 -12.62
C GLN A 6 -9.98 -14.53 -12.41
N LYS A 7 -11.24 -14.41 -12.87
CA LYS A 7 -12.03 -13.20 -12.63
C LYS A 7 -12.43 -13.07 -11.16
N LYS A 8 -12.73 -14.18 -10.50
CA LYS A 8 -13.03 -14.21 -9.07
C LYS A 8 -11.81 -13.80 -8.25
N GLN A 9 -10.62 -14.34 -8.56
CA GLN A 9 -9.38 -13.93 -7.90
C GLN A 9 -9.08 -12.45 -8.12
N HIS A 10 -9.20 -11.97 -9.36
CA HIS A 10 -8.98 -10.56 -9.65
C HIS A 10 -9.96 -9.65 -8.90
N LEU A 11 -11.23 -10.05 -8.77
CA LEU A 11 -12.20 -9.32 -7.95
C LEU A 11 -11.75 -9.28 -6.48
N GLN A 12 -11.24 -10.38 -5.93
CA GLN A 12 -10.72 -10.45 -4.57
C GLN A 12 -9.56 -9.48 -4.37
N ASP A 13 -8.60 -9.45 -5.31
CA ASP A 13 -7.46 -8.55 -5.25
C ASP A 13 -7.91 -7.07 -5.26
N LEU A 14 -8.92 -6.73 -6.09
CA LEU A 14 -9.50 -5.39 -6.12
C LEU A 14 -10.19 -5.01 -4.80
N LEU A 15 -10.87 -5.96 -4.15
CA LEU A 15 -11.50 -5.74 -2.85
C LEU A 15 -10.46 -5.48 -1.76
N VAL A 16 -9.38 -6.27 -1.73
CA VAL A 16 -8.23 -6.08 -0.83
C VAL A 16 -7.63 -4.69 -1.02
N GLN A 17 -7.38 -4.29 -2.26
CA GLN A 17 -6.84 -2.97 -2.59
C GLN A 17 -7.78 -1.83 -2.16
N GLN A 18 -9.09 -1.99 -2.35
CA GLN A 18 -10.08 -1.01 -1.93
C GLN A 18 -10.09 -0.80 -0.41
N VAL A 19 -10.04 -1.88 0.37
CA VAL A 19 -9.93 -1.80 1.83
C VAL A 19 -8.62 -1.11 2.23
N ALA A 20 -7.50 -1.53 1.65
CA ALA A 20 -6.19 -0.95 1.89
C ALA A 20 -6.14 0.57 1.64
N MET A 21 -6.71 1.01 0.52
CA MET A 21 -6.76 2.42 0.15
C MET A 21 -7.65 3.23 1.10
N LYS A 22 -8.84 2.72 1.46
CA LYS A 22 -9.74 3.41 2.41
C LYS A 22 -9.09 3.54 3.79
N ASN A 23 -8.42 2.50 4.27
CA ASN A 23 -7.68 2.53 5.53
C ASN A 23 -6.51 3.50 5.49
N LEU A 24 -5.75 3.55 4.39
CA LEU A 24 -4.68 4.54 4.21
C LEU A 24 -5.22 5.97 4.30
N LEU A 25 -6.31 6.27 3.60
CA LEU A 25 -6.94 7.60 3.62
C LEU A 25 -7.41 7.98 5.02
N LYS A 26 -8.10 7.07 5.73
CA LYS A 26 -8.55 7.27 7.11
C LYS A 26 -7.38 7.57 8.04
N ARG A 27 -6.33 6.74 8.02
CA ARG A 27 -5.10 6.91 8.83
C ARG A 27 -4.41 8.25 8.54
N ASN A 28 -4.30 8.62 7.26
CA ASN A 28 -3.63 9.86 6.87
C ASN A 28 -4.45 11.09 7.25
N ALA A 29 -5.78 11.03 7.15
CA ALA A 29 -6.67 12.11 7.61
C ALA A 29 -6.58 12.30 9.14
N GLU A 30 -6.53 11.20 9.91
CA GLU A 30 -6.33 11.24 11.36
C GLU A 30 -5.00 11.87 11.76
N ARG A 31 -3.91 11.52 11.06
CA ARG A 31 -2.59 12.12 11.28
C ARG A 31 -2.61 13.62 10.98
N LYS A 32 -3.21 14.04 9.87
CA LYS A 32 -3.35 15.47 9.52
C LYS A 32 -4.14 16.25 10.58
N ARG A 33 -5.23 15.68 11.13
CA ARG A 33 -5.99 16.31 12.22
C ARG A 33 -5.13 16.51 13.47
N LYS A 34 -4.41 15.48 13.89
CA LYS A 34 -3.49 15.55 15.05
C LYS A 34 -2.35 16.56 14.84
N GLU A 35 -1.82 16.65 13.61
CA GLU A 35 -0.81 17.65 13.24
C GLU A 35 -1.36 19.08 13.36
N SER A 36 -2.62 19.32 12.98
CA SER A 36 -3.25 20.65 13.09
C SER A 36 -3.54 21.09 14.53
N GLU A 37 -3.73 20.13 15.44
CA GLU A 37 -3.97 20.39 16.87
C GLU A 37 -2.67 20.72 17.63
N ASN A 38 -1.50 20.37 17.10
CA ASN A 38 -0.22 20.59 17.77
C ASN A 38 0.89 21.11 16.82
N PRO A 39 0.91 22.43 16.53
CA PRO A 39 1.80 23.02 15.52
C PRO A 39 3.29 22.95 15.86
N ALA A 40 3.67 22.66 17.12
CA ALA A 40 5.08 22.44 17.50
C ALA A 40 5.67 21.15 16.88
N SER A 41 4.84 20.16 16.54
CA SER A 41 5.23 18.94 15.81
C SER A 41 5.19 19.07 14.28
N ALA A 42 4.61 20.16 13.75
CA ALA A 42 4.42 20.35 12.31
C ALA A 42 5.73 20.62 11.53
N ASN A 43 6.81 21.01 12.23
CA ASN A 43 8.09 21.31 11.60
C ASN A 43 8.94 20.07 11.24
N ILE A 44 8.58 18.87 11.71
CA ILE A 44 9.36 17.63 11.46
C ILE A 44 8.88 16.91 10.19
N VAL A 45 7.70 17.23 9.67
CA VAL A 45 7.11 16.57 8.49
C VAL A 45 6.78 17.61 7.42
N ARG A 46 7.80 18.30 6.93
CA ARG A 46 7.72 18.92 5.61
C ARG A 46 7.52 17.81 4.57
N ASP A 47 6.93 18.15 3.42
CA ASP A 47 6.52 17.24 2.34
C ASP A 47 7.63 16.29 1.82
N GLU A 48 8.87 16.52 2.26
CA GLU A 48 10.12 15.84 1.96
C GLU A 48 10.19 14.37 2.43
N GLY A 49 9.18 13.89 3.18
CA GLY A 49 9.12 12.50 3.70
C GLY A 49 7.91 11.68 3.24
N ARG A 50 7.09 12.20 2.31
CA ARG A 50 5.86 11.52 1.86
C ARG A 50 6.05 10.93 0.46
N VAL A 51 5.62 9.67 0.28
CA VAL A 51 5.57 9.01 -1.02
C VAL A 51 4.12 8.89 -1.44
N PHE A 52 3.78 9.41 -2.62
CA PHE A 52 2.43 9.38 -3.18
C PHE A 52 2.23 8.11 -4.03
N LEU A 53 0.99 7.64 -4.08
CA LEU A 53 0.57 6.57 -4.99
C LEU A 53 0.35 7.14 -6.40
N PRO A 54 0.65 6.39 -7.48
CA PRO A 54 1.25 5.06 -7.48
C PRO A 54 2.78 5.10 -7.37
N PHE A 55 3.37 4.06 -6.77
CA PHE A 55 4.83 3.89 -6.73
C PHE A 55 5.22 2.41 -6.79
N ILE A 56 6.50 2.17 -7.10
CA ILE A 56 7.16 0.88 -6.90
C ILE A 56 8.31 1.08 -5.90
N ALA A 57 8.55 0.08 -5.06
CA ALA A 57 9.65 0.05 -4.11
C ALA A 57 10.63 -1.06 -4.51
N VAL A 58 11.91 -0.71 -4.60
CA VAL A 58 12.99 -1.68 -4.81
C VAL A 58 13.72 -1.85 -3.49
N ASN A 59 13.72 -3.06 -2.96
CA ASN A 59 14.34 -3.41 -1.68
C ASN A 59 15.58 -4.27 -1.93
N THR A 60 16.67 -4.04 -1.21
CA THR A 60 17.90 -4.83 -1.28
C THR A 60 18.64 -4.78 0.06
N SER A 61 19.68 -5.59 0.21
CA SER A 61 20.53 -5.54 1.41
C SER A 61 21.16 -4.16 1.62
N LYS A 62 21.39 -3.80 2.87
CA LYS A 62 22.07 -2.55 3.23
C LYS A 62 23.50 -2.47 2.68
N ASP A 63 24.14 -3.62 2.46
CA ASP A 63 25.50 -3.72 1.95
C ASP A 63 25.57 -3.77 0.41
N THR A 64 24.43 -3.70 -0.28
CA THR A 64 24.38 -3.73 -1.74
C THR A 64 24.92 -2.43 -2.32
N VAL A 65 25.86 -2.54 -3.25
CA VAL A 65 26.33 -1.41 -4.07
C VAL A 65 25.35 -1.25 -5.24
N ILE A 66 24.82 -0.03 -5.40
CA ILE A 66 23.86 0.33 -6.45
C ILE A 66 24.53 1.35 -7.37
N GLN A 67 24.70 0.99 -8.65
CA GLN A 67 25.09 1.92 -9.70
C GLN A 67 23.84 2.35 -10.44
N CYS A 68 23.66 3.67 -10.61
CA CYS A 68 22.50 4.26 -11.27
C CYS A 68 22.98 5.09 -12.47
N GLU A 69 22.49 4.75 -13.65
CA GLU A 69 22.71 5.50 -14.89
C GLU A 69 21.36 5.99 -15.39
N MET A 70 21.21 7.30 -15.52
CA MET A 70 19.98 7.95 -15.94
C MET A 70 20.22 8.70 -17.24
N SER A 71 19.35 8.51 -18.23
CA SER A 71 19.37 9.31 -19.45
C SER A 71 19.17 10.80 -19.14
N GLU A 72 19.67 11.69 -19.99
CA GLU A 72 19.54 13.14 -19.79
C GLU A 72 18.06 13.58 -19.69
N ASP A 73 17.19 12.94 -20.45
CA ASP A 73 15.74 13.17 -20.48
C ASP A 73 14.98 12.48 -19.33
N ARG A 74 15.69 11.73 -18.49
CA ARG A 74 15.16 11.04 -17.30
C ARG A 74 14.09 9.98 -17.59
N GLN A 75 13.96 9.55 -18.85
CA GLN A 75 12.99 8.53 -19.22
C GLN A 75 13.53 7.11 -19.00
N ASP A 76 14.84 6.94 -19.21
CA ASP A 76 15.51 5.66 -19.04
C ASP A 76 16.41 5.71 -17.81
N ILE A 77 16.21 4.76 -16.90
CA ILE A 77 17.01 4.62 -15.68
C ILE A 77 17.47 3.18 -15.59
N PHE A 78 18.78 2.98 -15.53
CA PHE A 78 19.42 1.69 -15.35
C PHE A 78 19.99 1.59 -13.95
N PHE A 79 19.55 0.57 -13.22
CA PHE A 79 20.10 0.22 -11.92
C PHE A 79 20.88 -1.08 -12.01
N ASN A 80 22.14 -1.06 -11.61
CA ASN A 80 22.97 -2.23 -11.47
C ASN A 80 23.24 -2.49 -9.99
N PHE A 81 22.82 -3.66 -9.51
CA PHE A 81 22.91 -4.07 -8.11
C PHE A 81 23.99 -5.12 -7.96
N SER A 82 24.89 -4.95 -6.99
CA SER A 82 25.93 -5.94 -6.69
C SER A 82 25.41 -7.20 -5.99
N ALA A 83 24.13 -7.20 -5.57
CA ALA A 83 23.47 -8.28 -4.87
C ALA A 83 21.98 -8.35 -5.28
N PRO A 84 21.26 -9.45 -4.96
CA PRO A 84 19.84 -9.56 -5.27
C PRO A 84 18.98 -8.43 -4.69
N PHE A 85 17.89 -8.13 -5.37
CA PHE A 85 16.89 -7.14 -4.96
C PHE A 85 15.48 -7.70 -5.17
N GLU A 86 14.51 -7.09 -4.49
CA GLU A 86 13.08 -7.39 -4.57
C GLU A 86 12.35 -6.14 -5.08
N ILE A 87 11.30 -6.33 -5.88
CA ILE A 87 10.43 -5.25 -6.35
C ILE A 87 9.05 -5.48 -5.75
N HIS A 88 8.51 -4.42 -5.14
CA HIS A 88 7.17 -4.39 -4.57
C HIS A 88 6.39 -3.26 -5.24
N ASP A 89 5.13 -3.53 -5.60
CA ASP A 89 4.21 -2.47 -5.96
C ASP A 89 3.60 -1.83 -4.70
N ASP A 90 2.86 -0.75 -4.91
CA ASP A 90 2.18 -0.08 -3.81
C ASP A 90 1.17 -0.97 -3.09
N ALA A 91 0.44 -1.84 -3.81
CA ALA A 91 -0.54 -2.75 -3.25
C ALA A 91 0.09 -3.74 -2.24
N ASP A 92 1.22 -4.36 -2.58
CA ASP A 92 1.98 -5.22 -1.67
C ASP A 92 2.47 -4.44 -0.45
N ILE A 93 2.98 -3.22 -0.65
CA ILE A 93 3.41 -2.37 0.47
C ILE A 93 2.24 -2.01 1.40
N LEU A 94 1.07 -1.67 0.86
CA LEU A 94 -0.12 -1.40 1.67
C LEU A 94 -0.58 -2.65 2.43
N GLN A 95 -0.44 -3.84 1.84
CA GLN A 95 -0.74 -5.09 2.52
C GLN A 95 0.23 -5.37 3.67
N ARG A 96 1.54 -5.20 3.46
CA ARG A 96 2.58 -5.32 4.50
C ARG A 96 2.41 -4.33 5.64
N LEU A 97 1.83 -3.16 5.37
CA LEU A 97 1.42 -2.19 6.38
C LEU A 97 0.12 -2.58 7.12
N ASN A 98 -0.41 -3.78 6.87
CA ASN A 98 -1.68 -4.31 7.39
C ASN A 98 -2.89 -3.43 7.08
N LEU A 99 -2.84 -2.60 6.04
CA LEU A 99 -3.94 -1.70 5.71
C LEU A 99 -5.11 -2.42 5.04
N HIS A 100 -4.91 -3.63 4.54
CA HIS A 100 -5.98 -4.47 3.99
C HIS A 100 -6.86 -5.13 5.06
N LYS A 101 -6.53 -4.96 6.35
CA LYS A 101 -7.25 -5.59 7.46
C LYS A 101 -8.12 -4.58 8.19
N ALA A 102 -9.33 -4.98 8.56
CA ALA A 102 -10.21 -4.18 9.39
C ALA A 102 -11.20 -5.08 10.17
N PRO A 103 -11.83 -4.59 11.24
CA PRO A 103 -12.98 -5.25 11.85
C PRO A 103 -14.13 -5.38 10.82
N TYR A 104 -14.89 -6.46 10.90
CA TYR A 104 -15.99 -6.73 9.95
C TYR A 104 -17.03 -5.59 9.87
N THR A 105 -17.25 -4.88 10.97
CA THR A 105 -18.11 -3.68 11.02
C THR A 105 -17.61 -2.56 10.12
N GLU A 106 -16.28 -2.35 10.05
CA GLU A 106 -15.67 -1.37 9.16
C GLU A 106 -15.64 -1.88 7.70
N LEU A 107 -15.38 -3.17 7.49
CA LEU A 107 -15.38 -3.77 6.15
C LEU A 107 -16.71 -3.57 5.41
N LYS A 108 -17.84 -3.67 6.12
CA LYS A 108 -19.19 -3.38 5.57
C LYS A 108 -19.35 -1.95 5.05
N GLN A 109 -18.64 -0.99 5.65
CA GLN A 109 -18.67 0.41 5.20
C GLN A 109 -17.68 0.64 4.04
N MET A 110 -16.64 -0.19 3.97
CA MET A 110 -15.60 -0.10 2.97
C MET A 110 -15.95 -0.79 1.66
N VAL A 111 -16.71 -1.88 1.70
CA VAL A 111 -17.04 -2.75 0.58
C VAL A 111 -18.55 -2.82 0.37
N PRO A 112 -19.07 -2.76 -0.87
CA PRO A 112 -20.51 -2.92 -1.13
C PRO A 112 -21.05 -4.27 -0.64
N ASP A 113 -22.27 -4.28 -0.08
CA ASP A 113 -22.88 -5.48 0.51
C ASP A 113 -22.89 -6.70 -0.42
N ARG A 114 -23.12 -6.48 -1.71
CA ARG A 114 -23.15 -7.54 -2.74
C ARG A 114 -21.79 -8.23 -2.95
N LEU A 115 -20.71 -7.58 -2.56
CA LEU A 115 -19.33 -8.04 -2.75
C LEU A 115 -18.71 -8.57 -1.46
N LEU A 116 -19.37 -8.42 -0.31
CA LEU A 116 -18.86 -8.90 0.98
C LEU A 116 -18.62 -10.41 1.00
N SER A 117 -19.44 -11.20 0.30
CA SER A 117 -19.26 -12.65 0.18
C SER A 117 -18.03 -13.06 -0.62
N TYR A 118 -17.46 -12.13 -1.39
CA TYR A 118 -16.24 -12.35 -2.14
C TYR A 118 -15.01 -11.83 -1.40
N LEU A 119 -15.17 -11.08 -0.30
CA LEU A 119 -14.04 -10.54 0.44
C LEU A 119 -13.17 -11.68 1.01
N PRO A 120 -11.84 -11.66 0.80
CA PRO A 120 -10.96 -12.67 1.36
C PRO A 120 -10.98 -12.66 2.90
N ALA A 121 -10.85 -13.84 3.50
CA ALA A 121 -10.96 -14.00 4.96
C ALA A 121 -9.81 -13.30 5.72
N GLU A 122 -8.67 -13.11 5.07
CA GLU A 122 -7.50 -12.41 5.58
C GLU A 122 -7.73 -10.91 5.81
N CYS A 123 -8.77 -10.31 5.20
CA CYS A 123 -9.16 -8.91 5.45
C CYS A 123 -9.83 -8.71 6.80
N GLU A 124 -10.41 -9.76 7.40
CA GLU A 124 -11.06 -9.65 8.69
C GLU A 124 -10.04 -9.82 9.82
N MET A 125 -9.91 -8.80 10.67
CA MET A 125 -9.14 -8.93 11.90
C MET A 125 -9.90 -9.85 12.85
N LYS A 126 -9.38 -11.06 13.08
CA LYS A 126 -9.85 -11.91 14.18
C LYS A 126 -9.51 -11.21 15.49
N SER A 127 -10.52 -10.97 16.31
CA SER A 127 -10.31 -10.59 17.71
C SER A 127 -9.53 -11.73 18.37
N GLU A 128 -8.30 -11.47 18.82
CA GLU A 128 -7.64 -12.36 19.77
C GLU A 128 -8.37 -12.16 21.11
N ASP A 129 -9.13 -13.19 21.52
CA ASP A 129 -9.64 -13.35 22.88
C ASP A 129 -8.52 -13.83 23.82
#